data_AF-A0A2R3QDU8-F1
#
_entry.id   AF-A0A2R3QDU8-F1
#
_cell.length_a   1.000
_cell.length_b   1.000
_cell.length_c   1.000
_cell.angle_alpha   90.00
_cell.angle_beta   90.00
_cell.angle_gamma   90.00
#
_symmetry.space_group_name_H-M   'P 1'
#
loop_
_entity.id
_entity.type
_entity.pdbx_description
1 polymer ?
#
loop_
_entity_poly.entity_id
_entity_poly.type
_entity_poly.pdbx_seq_one_letter_code
_entity_poly.pdbx_strand_id
1 'polypeptide(L)'
;MATTCSFAVVLLTGCAAPRVEIQRVNVPIPMQCQEPVPTRPAMPTEGLRQPVSLDAFAAAAMAEIERRDGYELELVAALEACRAPIAAKPAGGLGLKR
;
A
#
# COMPACT_ATOMS: atom_id res chain seq x y z
N MET A 1 -16.07 -7.29 -83.15
CA MET A 1 -16.84 -6.04 -83.33
C MET A 1 -17.98 -6.06 -82.32
N ALA A 2 -18.20 -4.96 -81.61
CA ALA A 2 -19.23 -4.72 -80.59
C ALA A 2 -18.93 -5.21 -79.15
N THR A 3 -18.12 -4.38 -78.49
CA THR A 3 -18.23 -3.90 -77.10
C THR A 3 -19.60 -4.10 -76.44
N THR A 4 -19.63 -4.67 -75.23
CA THR A 4 -20.64 -4.36 -74.21
C THR A 4 -19.96 -4.17 -72.85
N CYS A 5 -20.16 -2.98 -72.29
CA CYS A 5 -19.69 -2.52 -71.00
C CYS A 5 -20.32 -3.37 -69.87
N SER A 6 -19.50 -4.11 -69.13
CA SER A 6 -19.92 -4.63 -67.83
C SER A 6 -18.93 -4.17 -66.77
N PHE A 7 -19.32 -3.06 -66.15
CA PHE A 7 -18.96 -2.54 -64.84
C PHE A 7 -17.75 -3.18 -64.15
N ALA A 8 -16.67 -2.40 -64.07
CA ALA A 8 -15.62 -2.58 -63.08
C ALA A 8 -16.25 -2.47 -61.68
N VAL A 9 -16.55 -3.61 -61.06
CA VAL A 9 -16.84 -3.69 -59.63
C VAL A 9 -15.52 -3.48 -58.90
N VAL A 10 -15.23 -2.21 -58.60
CA VAL A 10 -14.18 -1.84 -57.66
C VAL A 10 -14.58 -2.41 -56.31
N LEU A 11 -13.89 -3.46 -55.88
CA LEU A 11 -13.99 -4.03 -54.55
C LEU A 11 -13.61 -2.94 -53.54
N LEU A 12 -14.61 -2.27 -52.97
CA LEU A 12 -14.48 -1.42 -51.80
C LEU A 12 -14.16 -2.32 -50.59
N THR A 13 -12.93 -2.83 -50.51
CA THR A 13 -12.41 -3.40 -49.26
C THR A 13 -12.09 -2.23 -48.35
N GLY A 14 -13.09 -1.76 -47.61
CA GLY A 14 -12.88 -0.84 -46.51
C GLY A 14 -11.91 -1.50 -45.52
N CYS A 15 -10.80 -0.85 -45.23
CA CYS A 15 -9.88 -1.31 -44.19
C CYS A 15 -10.64 -1.27 -42.87
N ALA A 16 -10.95 -2.44 -42.29
CA ALA A 16 -11.59 -2.52 -41.00
C ALA A 16 -10.68 -1.86 -39.97
N ALA A 17 -11.12 -0.74 -39.38
CA ALA A 17 -10.38 -0.09 -38.31
C ALA A 17 -10.19 -1.09 -37.14
N PRO A 18 -9.02 -1.12 -36.49
CA PRO A 18 -8.76 -2.05 -35.42
C PRO A 18 -9.79 -1.88 -34.29
N ARG A 19 -10.33 -3.01 -33.81
CA ARG A 19 -11.28 -3.03 -32.68
C ARG A 19 -10.55 -2.57 -31.42
N VAL A 20 -10.94 -1.42 -30.88
CA VAL A 20 -10.41 -0.90 -29.61
C VAL A 20 -11.23 -1.47 -28.47
N GLU A 21 -10.64 -2.38 -27.68
CA GLU A 21 -11.22 -2.86 -26.43
C GLU A 21 -10.73 -2.00 -25.27
N ILE A 22 -11.64 -1.24 -24.66
CA ILE A 22 -11.34 -0.45 -23.46
C ILE A 22 -11.35 -1.40 -22.25
N GLN A 23 -10.16 -1.76 -21.77
CA GLN A 23 -9.99 -2.57 -20.57
C GLN A 23 -9.98 -1.67 -19.32
N ARG A 24 -10.82 -1.98 -18.33
CA ARG A 24 -10.77 -1.29 -17.04
C ARG A 24 -9.64 -1.88 -16.20
N VAL A 25 -8.64 -1.04 -15.89
CA VAL A 25 -7.51 -1.41 -15.03
C VAL A 25 -7.65 -0.69 -13.70
N ASN A 26 -7.67 -1.45 -12.60
CA ASN A 26 -7.66 -0.89 -11.25
C ASN A 26 -6.21 -0.70 -10.82
N VAL A 27 -5.69 0.51 -10.98
CA VAL A 27 -4.34 0.87 -10.52
C VAL A 27 -4.43 1.28 -9.05
N PRO A 28 -3.68 0.64 -8.14
CA PRO A 28 -3.63 1.07 -6.74
C PRO A 28 -3.01 2.47 -6.66
N ILE A 29 -3.68 3.38 -5.96
CA ILE A 29 -3.19 4.74 -5.73
C ILE A 29 -2.45 4.74 -4.38
N PRO A 30 -1.24 5.34 -4.29
CA PRO A 30 -0.56 5.50 -3.01
C PRO A 30 -1.41 6.37 -2.08
N MET A 31 -1.72 5.82 -0.90
CA MET A 31 -2.41 6.53 0.17
C MET A 31 -1.47 6.76 1.35
N GLN A 32 -1.83 7.71 2.22
CA GLN A 32 -1.10 7.92 3.47
C GLN A 32 -1.18 6.65 4.34
N CYS A 33 -0.10 6.36 5.07
CA CYS A 33 -0.13 5.28 6.03
C CYS A 33 -1.19 5.55 7.10
N GLN A 34 -1.97 4.52 7.44
CA GLN A 34 -3.03 4.59 8.44
C GLN A 34 -2.62 3.99 9.79
N GLU A 35 -1.39 3.51 9.91
CA GLU A 35 -0.88 2.94 11.16
C GLU A 35 -0.78 4.05 12.21
N PRO A 36 -1.39 3.90 13.40
CA PRO A 36 -1.28 4.87 14.46
C PRO A 36 0.13 4.87 15.07
N VAL A 37 0.52 6.00 15.65
CA VAL A 37 1.74 6.06 16.46
C VAL A 37 1.48 5.30 17.78
N PRO A 38 2.31 4.31 18.16
CA PRO A 38 2.24 3.65 19.45
C PRO A 38 2.24 4.65 20.62
N THR A 39 1.52 4.32 21.69
CA THR A 39 1.44 5.21 22.85
C THR A 39 2.73 5.13 23.64
N ARG A 40 3.40 6.27 23.86
CA ARG A 40 4.60 6.32 24.68
C ARG A 40 4.28 5.88 26.12
N PRO A 41 4.96 4.87 26.66
CA PRO A 41 4.75 4.45 28.04
C PRO A 41 5.29 5.52 29.00
N ALA A 42 4.74 5.58 30.22
CA ALA A 42 5.30 6.40 31.29
C ALA A 42 6.72 5.89 31.60
N MET A 43 7.71 6.77 31.62
CA MET A 43 9.09 6.36 31.82
C MET A 43 9.48 6.38 33.30
N PRO A 44 10.19 5.36 33.82
CA PRO A 44 10.53 5.26 35.23
C PRO A 44 11.22 6.50 35.83
N THR A 45 12.08 7.19 35.06
CA THR A 45 12.77 8.39 35.59
C THR A 45 11.86 9.61 35.72
N GLU A 46 10.74 9.67 34.98
CA GLU A 46 9.79 10.80 35.01
C GLU A 46 9.06 10.93 36.35
N GLY A 47 8.91 9.80 37.06
CA GLY A 47 8.22 9.76 38.36
C GLY A 47 9.13 10.04 39.56
N LEU A 48 10.45 10.22 39.36
CA LEU A 48 11.39 10.39 40.47
C LEU A 48 11.23 11.76 41.14
N ARG A 49 11.15 11.75 42.47
CA ARG A 49 11.14 12.97 43.30
C ARG A 49 12.50 13.15 43.94
N GLN A 50 12.98 14.39 43.97
CA GLN A 50 14.25 14.73 44.61
C GLN A 50 14.06 15.00 46.13
N PRO A 51 15.08 14.74 46.97
CA PRO A 51 16.36 14.11 46.62
C PRO A 51 16.20 12.60 46.37
N VAL A 52 16.95 12.05 45.42
CA VAL A 52 16.97 10.61 45.08
C VAL A 52 18.39 10.09 45.24
N SER A 53 18.56 8.88 45.79
CA SER A 53 19.88 8.24 45.87
C SER A 53 20.37 7.83 44.48
N LEU A 54 21.69 7.69 44.33
CA LEU A 54 22.29 7.20 43.08
C LEU A 54 21.72 5.83 42.72
N ASP A 55 21.64 4.90 43.67
CA ASP A 55 21.13 3.54 43.41
C ASP A 55 19.67 3.54 42.95
N ALA A 56 18.82 4.38 43.55
CA ALA A 56 17.43 4.50 43.14
C ALA A 56 17.28 5.12 41.74
N PHE A 57 18.12 6.11 41.41
CA PHE A 57 18.17 6.68 40.06
C PHE A 57 18.68 5.65 39.04
N ALA A 58 19.76 4.92 39.34
CA ALA A 58 20.34 3.92 38.46
C ALA A 58 19.35 2.78 38.17
N ALA A 59 18.63 2.31 39.18
CA ALA A 59 17.58 1.29 39.00
C ALA A 59 16.45 1.78 38.07
N ALA A 60 15.98 3.02 38.26
CA ALA A 60 14.97 3.61 37.39
C ALA A 60 15.48 3.81 35.95
N ALA A 61 16.72 4.27 35.79
CA ALA A 61 17.33 4.46 34.48
C ALA A 61 17.50 3.14 33.71
N MET A 62 17.97 2.07 34.36
CA MET A 62 18.05 0.75 33.73
C MET A 62 16.68 0.23 33.30
N ALA A 63 15.67 0.37 34.17
CA ALA A 63 14.30 -0.01 33.82
C ALA A 63 13.73 0.82 32.67
N GLU A 64 14.18 2.07 32.51
CA GLU A 64 13.79 2.93 31.39
C GLU A 64 14.45 2.52 30.08
N ILE A 65 15.71 2.09 30.09
CA ILE A 65 16.42 1.60 28.89
C ILE A 65 15.62 0.44 28.28
N GLU A 66 15.33 -0.60 29.07
CA GLU A 66 14.55 -1.75 28.61
C GLU A 66 13.16 -1.34 28.07
N ARG A 67 12.53 -0.34 28.71
CA ARG A 67 11.23 0.18 28.28
C ARG A 67 11.31 0.94 26.96
N ARG A 68 12.41 1.66 26.72
CA ARG A 68 12.67 2.37 25.47
C ARG A 68 12.96 1.40 24.34
N ASP A 69 13.73 0.34 24.60
CA ASP A 69 14.01 -0.70 23.63
C ASP A 69 12.71 -1.40 23.19
N GLY A 70 11.82 -1.72 24.14
CA GLY A 70 10.49 -2.24 23.83
C GLY A 70 9.65 -1.28 22.98
N TYR A 71 9.63 0.01 23.33
CA TYR A 71 8.90 1.03 22.56
C TYR A 71 9.50 1.24 21.16
N GLU A 72 10.82 1.12 21.01
CA GLU A 72 11.47 1.16 19.69
C GLU A 72 11.01 0.00 18.80
N LEU A 73 10.89 -1.21 19.36
CA LEU A 73 10.34 -2.34 18.61
C LEU A 73 8.89 -2.10 18.16
N GLU A 74 8.05 -1.49 19.01
CA GLU A 74 6.68 -1.11 18.61
C GLU A 74 6.68 -0.06 17.48
N LEU A 75 7.56 0.94 17.55
CA LEU A 75 7.70 1.95 16.50
C LEU A 75 8.18 1.35 15.18
N VAL A 76 9.14 0.43 15.23
CA VAL A 76 9.62 -0.30 14.05
C VAL A 76 8.48 -1.11 13.46
N ALA A 77 7.74 -1.87 14.28
CA ALA A 77 6.62 -2.67 13.81
C ALA A 77 5.54 -1.82 13.10
N ALA A 78 5.21 -0.65 13.66
CA ALA A 78 4.27 0.28 13.04
C ALA A 78 4.78 0.78 11.66
N LEU A 79 6.08 1.12 11.58
CA LEU A 79 6.69 1.54 10.32
C LEU A 79 6.74 0.41 9.29
N GLU A 80 6.96 -0.83 9.74
CA GLU A 80 6.95 -2.01 8.88
C GLU A 80 5.57 -2.29 8.30
N ALA A 81 4.51 -2.13 9.10
CA ALA A 81 3.14 -2.21 8.63
C ALA A 81 2.84 -1.11 7.58
N CYS A 82 3.31 0.12 7.82
CA CYS A 82 3.16 1.23 6.88
C CYS A 82 3.80 0.99 5.50
N ARG A 83 4.98 0.37 5.47
CA ARG A 83 5.73 0.14 4.23
C ARG A 83 5.36 -1.15 3.51
N ALA A 84 4.48 -1.97 4.10
CA ALA A 84 4.09 -3.24 3.52
C ALA A 84 3.42 -3.02 2.14
N PRO A 85 3.72 -3.85 1.14
CA PRO A 85 3.10 -3.73 -0.17
C PRO A 85 1.60 -4.00 -0.05
N ILE A 86 0.79 -3.15 -0.68
CA ILE A 86 -0.66 -3.38 -0.77
C ILE A 86 -0.87 -4.63 -1.63
N ALA A 87 -1.34 -5.71 -1.02
CA ALA A 87 -1.65 -6.94 -1.75
C ALA A 87 -2.69 -6.63 -2.85
N ALA A 88 -2.35 -6.97 -4.09
CA ALA A 88 -3.29 -6.84 -5.19
C ALA A 88 -4.52 -7.70 -4.89
N LYS A 89 -5.73 -7.11 -4.99
CA LYS A 89 -6.97 -7.88 -4.94
C LYS A 89 -6.86 -8.98 -6.01
N PRO A 90 -7.03 -10.28 -5.67
CA PRO A 90 -7.04 -11.31 -6.69
C PRO A 90 -8.10 -10.92 -7.70
N ALA A 91 -7.72 -10.89 -8.98
CA ALA A 91 -8.62 -10.52 -10.07
C ALA A 91 -9.88 -11.37 -9.92
N GLY A 92 -10.98 -10.74 -9.49
CA GLY A 92 -12.24 -11.40 -9.30
C GLY A 92 -12.63 -12.02 -10.62
N GLY A 93 -12.53 -13.36 -10.68
CA GLY A 93 -12.85 -14.14 -11.86
C GLY A 93 -14.25 -13.79 -12.36
N LEU A 94 -14.35 -13.75 -13.68
CA LEU A 94 -15.57 -13.66 -14.48
C LEU A 94 -16.83 -14.01 -13.69
N GLY A 95 -17.73 -13.02 -13.59
CA GLY A 95 -19.14 -13.30 -13.34
C GLY A 95 -19.72 -14.14 -14.47
N LEU A 96 -19.56 -15.46 -14.38
CA LEU A 96 -20.42 -16.43 -15.04
C LEU A 96 -21.78 -16.30 -14.35
N LYS A 97 -22.66 -15.50 -14.96
CA LYS A 97 -24.10 -15.52 -14.68
C LYS A 97 -24.57 -16.98 -14.87
N ARG A 98 -25.09 -17.55 -13.79
CA ARG A 98 -25.85 -18.80 -13.81
C ARG A 98 -27.31 -18.47 -14.14
#